data_AF-A0A1F9JXC3-F1
#
_entry.id   AF-A0A1F9JXC3-F1
#
_cell.length_a   1.000
_cell.length_b   1.000
_cell.length_c   1.000
_cell.angle_alpha   90.00
_cell.angle_beta   90.00
_cell.angle_gamma   90.00
#
_symmetry.space_group_name_H-M   'P 1'
#
loop_
_entity.id
_entity.type
_entity.pdbx_description
1 polymer ?
#
loop_
_entity_poly.entity_id
_entity_poly.type
_entity_poly.pdbx_seq_one_letter_code
_entity_poly.pdbx_strand_id
1 'polypeptide(L)'
;MGGKRTGTGKQIYFCLAGLILFSLAGCAILKTFQEREEARDSLVRARGLFAQGDYEASLKENQRVLSLSANRSPADEALFQMGLIYAHAENPKRDQRRAVALFQRVIDEHSQSPLAEQARVWVGVLQTNERLSRINEKLNQANEKLSQMIEKSKQVDIEIEGMKRGKER
;
A
#
# COMPACT_ATOMS: atom_id res chain seq x y z
N MET A 1 -37.28 26.41 64.86
CA MET A 1 -36.38 27.22 64.00
C MET A 1 -35.01 26.53 64.00
N GLY A 2 -34.51 25.83 62.98
CA GLY A 2 -34.74 25.88 61.54
C GLY A 2 -33.46 26.36 60.85
N GLY A 3 -32.51 25.47 60.55
CA GLY A 3 -31.32 25.81 59.75
C GLY A 3 -30.19 24.77 59.79
N LYS A 4 -30.33 23.67 59.02
CA LYS A 4 -29.27 22.66 58.82
C LYS A 4 -28.15 23.23 57.95
N ARG A 5 -26.94 23.37 58.50
CA ARG A 5 -25.72 23.68 57.74
C ARG A 5 -25.05 22.38 57.26
N THR A 6 -25.45 21.89 56.10
CA THR A 6 -24.81 20.76 55.42
C THR A 6 -24.61 21.12 53.95
N GLY A 7 -23.39 21.45 53.49
CA GLY A 7 -23.19 21.63 52.04
C GLY A 7 -21.85 22.16 51.52
N THR A 8 -21.09 22.96 52.27
CA THR A 8 -19.97 23.74 51.68
C THR A 8 -18.69 22.92 51.45
N GLY A 9 -18.32 21.99 52.33
CA GLY A 9 -17.12 21.17 52.16
C GLY A 9 -17.20 20.20 50.97
N LYS A 10 -18.37 19.57 50.77
CA LYS A 10 -18.61 18.68 49.62
C LYS A 10 -18.51 19.42 48.29
N GLN A 11 -18.99 20.66 48.21
CA GLN A 11 -18.90 21.48 46.99
C GLN A 11 -17.45 21.79 46.60
N ILE A 12 -16.57 22.09 47.57
CA ILE A 12 -15.15 22.36 47.31
C ILE A 12 -14.43 21.11 46.78
N TYR A 13 -14.71 19.93 47.35
CA TYR A 13 -14.17 18.66 46.84
C TYR A 13 -14.65 18.36 45.41
N PHE A 14 -15.93 18.64 45.10
CA PHE A 14 -16.46 18.51 43.73
C PHE A 14 -15.77 19.47 42.75
N CYS A 15 -15.50 20.71 43.14
CA CYS A 15 -14.79 21.67 42.31
C CYS A 15 -13.31 21.29 42.08
N LEU A 16 -12.61 20.83 43.11
CA LEU A 16 -11.22 20.36 42.99
C LEU A 16 -11.12 19.09 42.13
N ALA A 17 -12.04 18.13 42.32
CA ALA A 17 -12.13 16.95 41.47
C ALA A 17 -12.44 17.32 40.01
N GLY A 18 -13.33 18.30 39.79
CA GLY A 18 -13.65 18.83 38.47
C GLY A 18 -12.46 19.51 37.78
N LEU A 19 -11.69 20.32 38.49
CA LEU A 19 -10.48 20.96 37.96
C LEU A 19 -9.38 19.95 37.61
N ILE A 20 -9.19 18.92 38.44
CA ILE A 20 -8.26 17.83 38.17
C ILE A 20 -8.69 17.07 36.91
N LEU A 21 -9.97 16.68 36.80
CA LEU A 21 -10.51 16.03 35.60
C LEU A 21 -10.38 16.89 34.34
N PHE A 22 -10.65 18.19 34.44
CA PHE A 22 -10.53 19.14 33.33
C PHE A 22 -9.08 19.30 32.88
N SER A 23 -8.12 19.38 33.81
CA SER A 23 -6.69 19.49 33.50
C SER A 23 -6.14 18.22 32.84
N LEU A 24 -6.52 17.03 33.34
CA LEU A 24 -6.11 15.74 32.77
C LEU A 24 -6.71 15.50 31.39
N ALA A 25 -7.99 15.85 31.19
CA ALA A 25 -8.64 15.79 29.89
C ALA A 25 -8.00 16.77 28.87
N GLY A 26 -7.66 17.99 29.31
CA GLY A 26 -6.97 18.99 28.48
C GLY A 26 -5.60 18.52 27.99
N CYS A 27 -4.78 17.90 28.84
CA CYS A 27 -3.47 17.37 28.45
C CYS A 27 -3.57 16.21 27.44
N ALA A 28 -4.54 15.30 27.61
CA ALA A 28 -4.76 14.22 26.67
C ALA A 28 -5.16 14.75 25.28
N ILE A 29 -6.05 15.75 25.23
CA ILE A 29 -6.49 16.37 23.97
C ILE A 29 -5.31 17.08 23.28
N LEU A 30 -4.49 17.84 24.01
CA LEU A 30 -3.35 18.55 23.43
C LEU A 30 -2.33 17.58 22.80
N LYS A 31 -2.04 16.46 23.49
CA LYS A 31 -1.14 15.43 22.97
C LYS A 31 -1.68 14.83 21.67
N THR A 32 -2.96 14.46 21.62
CA THR A 32 -3.57 13.90 20.41
C THR A 32 -3.60 14.89 19.24
N PHE A 33 -3.75 16.19 19.52
CA PHE A 33 -3.68 17.23 18.50
C PHE A 33 -2.26 17.33 17.92
N GLN A 34 -1.25 17.35 18.79
CA GLN A 34 0.16 17.40 18.37
C GLN A 34 0.57 16.18 17.53
N GLU A 35 0.19 14.97 17.95
CA GLU A 35 0.47 13.74 17.19
C GLU A 35 -0.19 13.76 15.81
N ARG A 36 -1.40 14.32 15.70
CA ARG A 36 -2.12 14.45 14.43
C ARG A 36 -1.47 15.43 13.47
N GLU A 37 -1.00 16.58 13.95
CA GLU A 37 -0.27 17.54 13.12
C GLU A 37 1.08 16.96 12.69
N GLU A 38 1.79 16.29 13.57
CA GLU A 38 3.05 15.62 13.23
C GLU A 38 2.85 14.51 12.17
N ALA A 39 1.75 13.76 12.27
CA ALA A 39 1.38 12.77 11.26
C ALA A 39 1.11 13.43 9.88
N ARG A 40 0.42 14.57 9.86
CA ARG A 40 0.16 15.33 8.63
C ARG A 40 1.43 15.86 8.00
N ASP A 41 2.32 16.44 8.80
CA ASP A 41 3.61 16.94 8.32
C ASP A 41 4.47 15.81 7.76
N SER A 42 4.47 14.65 8.43
CA SER A 42 5.17 13.45 7.96
C SER A 42 4.62 12.96 6.62
N LEU A 43 3.29 13.00 6.42
CA LEU A 43 2.67 12.66 5.14
C LEU A 43 3.09 13.61 4.02
N VAL A 44 3.15 14.92 4.30
CA VAL A 44 3.61 15.93 3.33
C VAL A 44 5.06 15.68 2.93
N ARG A 45 5.95 15.42 3.91
CA ARG A 45 7.34 15.05 3.62
C ARG A 45 7.45 13.78 2.81
N ALA A 46 6.68 12.75 3.16
CA ALA A 46 6.64 11.49 2.43
C ALA A 46 6.30 11.69 0.94
N ARG A 47 5.31 12.54 0.64
CA ARG A 47 4.94 12.90 -0.74
C ARG A 47 6.07 13.61 -1.48
N GLY A 48 6.71 14.57 -0.81
CA GLY A 48 7.86 15.29 -1.38
C GLY A 48 9.02 14.35 -1.73
N LEU A 49 9.36 13.44 -0.82
CA LEU A 49 10.41 12.44 -1.03
C LEU A 49 10.04 11.46 -2.16
N PHE A 50 8.79 11.02 -2.23
CA PHE A 50 8.31 10.17 -3.31
C PHE A 50 8.45 10.87 -4.68
N ALA A 51 8.05 12.15 -4.76
CA ALA A 51 8.19 12.95 -5.98
C ALA A 51 9.65 13.18 -6.40
N GLN A 52 10.59 13.13 -5.46
CA GLN A 52 12.04 13.20 -5.71
C GLN A 52 12.65 11.84 -6.10
N GLY A 53 11.87 10.76 -6.07
CA GLY A 53 12.35 9.39 -6.30
C GLY A 53 13.04 8.77 -5.08
N ASP A 54 13.05 9.44 -3.92
CA ASP A 54 13.57 8.87 -2.68
C ASP A 54 12.51 7.98 -2.02
N TYR A 55 12.37 6.77 -2.57
CA TYR A 55 11.38 5.79 -2.16
C TYR A 55 11.60 5.30 -0.72
N GLU A 56 12.85 5.15 -0.29
CA GLU A 56 13.16 4.63 1.05
C GLU A 56 12.85 5.67 2.13
N ALA A 57 13.27 6.92 1.94
CA ALA A 57 12.93 7.97 2.87
C ALA A 57 11.42 8.23 2.89
N SER A 58 10.75 8.17 1.74
CA SER A 58 9.30 8.29 1.67
C SER A 58 8.58 7.18 2.44
N LEU A 59 9.02 5.92 2.33
CA LEU A 59 8.48 4.81 3.11
C LEU A 59 8.68 5.01 4.61
N LYS A 60 9.84 5.55 5.03
CA LYS A 60 10.12 5.84 6.44
C LYS A 60 9.19 6.90 7.01
N GLU A 61 8.94 7.98 6.27
CA GLU A 61 7.99 9.02 6.70
C GLU A 61 6.55 8.48 6.73
N ASN A 62 6.12 7.68 5.74
CA ASN A 62 4.81 7.02 5.80
C ASN A 62 4.69 6.07 7.00
N GLN A 63 5.74 5.33 7.36
CA GLN A 63 5.74 4.48 8.55
C GLN A 63 5.59 5.31 9.83
N ARG A 64 6.18 6.52 9.87
CA ARG A 64 5.98 7.48 10.96
C ARG A 64 4.52 7.91 11.05
N VAL A 65 3.86 8.19 9.92
CA VAL A 65 2.41 8.49 9.89
C VAL A 65 1.62 7.37 10.56
N LEU A 66 1.87 6.11 10.20
CA LEU A 66 1.15 4.96 10.78
C LEU A 66 1.38 4.83 12.28
N SER A 67 2.58 5.15 12.77
CA SER A 67 2.89 5.10 14.20
C SER A 67 2.15 6.18 15.02
N LEU A 68 1.81 7.32 14.39
CA LEU A 68 1.17 8.46 15.05
C LEU A 68 -0.36 8.47 14.89
N SER A 69 -0.89 7.83 13.84
CA SER A 69 -2.29 8.01 13.42
C SER A 69 -3.22 6.88 13.84
N ALA A 70 -2.70 5.79 14.43
CA ALA A 70 -3.43 4.53 14.62
C ALA A 70 -4.20 4.16 13.32
N ASN A 71 -5.47 3.79 13.41
CA ASN A 71 -6.33 3.51 12.24
C ASN A 71 -7.18 4.72 11.80
N ARG A 72 -6.76 5.94 12.11
CA ARG A 72 -7.47 7.17 11.70
C ARG A 72 -6.67 7.92 10.65
N SER A 73 -7.35 8.73 9.85
CA SER A 73 -6.67 9.63 8.90
C SER A 73 -5.60 10.46 9.62
N PRO A 74 -4.37 10.54 9.08
CA PRO A 74 -3.99 10.16 7.70
C PRO A 74 -3.38 8.76 7.49
N ALA A 75 -3.68 7.76 8.34
CA ALA A 75 -3.14 6.40 8.19
C ALA A 75 -3.52 5.72 6.85
N ASP A 76 -4.74 5.93 6.39
CA ASP A 76 -5.24 5.44 5.11
C ASP A 76 -4.43 5.99 3.92
N GLU A 77 -4.14 7.30 3.94
CA GLU A 77 -3.30 7.97 2.95
C GLU A 77 -1.87 7.43 2.97
N ALA A 78 -1.32 7.14 4.14
CA ALA A 78 0.01 6.59 4.28
C ALA A 78 0.12 5.15 3.74
N LEU A 79 -0.84 4.28 4.09
CA LEU A 79 -0.91 2.92 3.53
C LEU A 79 -1.02 2.94 2.01
N PHE A 80 -1.89 3.82 1.48
CA PHE A 80 -2.07 3.97 0.05
C PHE A 80 -0.79 4.44 -0.65
N GLN A 81 -0.11 5.44 -0.10
CA GLN A 81 1.18 5.91 -0.65
C GLN A 81 2.27 4.85 -0.60
N MET A 82 2.38 4.10 0.50
CA MET A 82 3.31 2.97 0.56
C MET A 82 3.00 1.93 -0.53
N GLY A 83 1.72 1.66 -0.78
CA GLY A 83 1.28 0.79 -1.88
C GLY A 83 1.76 1.30 -3.24
N LEU A 84 1.61 2.60 -3.52
CA LEU A 84 2.10 3.23 -4.75
C LEU A 84 3.63 3.15 -4.87
N ILE A 85 4.37 3.38 -3.78
CA ILE A 85 5.84 3.30 -3.77
C ILE A 85 6.31 1.89 -4.13
N TYR A 86 5.69 0.86 -3.55
CA TYR A 86 6.03 -0.54 -3.88
C TYR A 86 5.58 -0.95 -5.28
N ALA A 87 4.59 -0.28 -5.87
CA ALA A 87 4.15 -0.50 -7.25
C ALA A 87 4.96 0.29 -8.29
N HIS A 88 5.76 1.28 -7.86
CA HIS A 88 6.42 2.22 -8.76
C HIS A 88 7.49 1.53 -9.63
N ALA A 89 7.45 1.75 -10.95
CA ALA A 89 8.35 1.08 -11.88
C ALA A 89 9.83 1.44 -11.64
N GLU A 90 10.10 2.70 -11.30
CA GLU A 90 11.48 3.18 -11.06
C GLU A 90 12.01 2.84 -9.67
N ASN A 91 11.17 2.30 -8.77
CA ASN A 91 11.64 1.86 -7.46
C ASN A 91 12.43 0.53 -7.61
N PRO A 92 13.74 0.50 -7.33
CA PRO A 92 14.54 -0.73 -7.45
C PRO A 92 14.10 -1.82 -6.48
N LYS A 93 13.46 -1.43 -5.37
CA LYS A 93 12.89 -2.30 -4.34
C LYS A 93 11.38 -2.50 -4.51
N ARG A 94 10.83 -2.21 -5.69
CA ARG A 94 9.41 -2.45 -5.99
C ARG A 94 9.05 -3.90 -5.71
N ASP A 95 7.88 -4.09 -5.13
CA ASP A 95 7.35 -5.41 -4.76
C ASP A 95 5.84 -5.35 -4.90
N GLN A 96 5.36 -5.91 -6.01
CA GLN A 96 3.95 -5.90 -6.36
C GLN A 96 3.08 -6.62 -5.33
N ARG A 97 3.61 -7.65 -4.66
CA ARG A 97 2.86 -8.38 -3.62
C ARG A 97 2.70 -7.51 -2.38
N ARG A 98 3.75 -6.79 -1.98
CA ARG A 98 3.66 -5.80 -0.88
C ARG A 98 2.71 -4.67 -1.22
N ALA A 99 2.76 -4.16 -2.45
CA ALA A 99 1.84 -3.13 -2.91
C ALA A 99 0.38 -3.59 -2.78
N VAL A 100 0.04 -4.78 -3.29
CA VAL A 100 -1.29 -5.37 -3.16
C VAL A 100 -1.68 -5.55 -1.69
N ALA A 101 -0.78 -6.04 -0.83
CA ALA A 101 -1.07 -6.21 0.59
C ALA A 101 -1.39 -4.87 1.28
N LEU A 102 -0.67 -3.81 0.95
CA LEU A 102 -0.92 -2.47 1.50
C LEU A 102 -2.26 -1.89 1.02
N PHE A 103 -2.59 -2.05 -0.26
CA PHE A 103 -3.90 -1.66 -0.78
C PHE A 103 -5.03 -2.47 -0.14
N GLN A 104 -4.82 -3.76 0.09
CA GLN A 104 -5.80 -4.59 0.78
C GLN A 104 -6.04 -4.11 2.22
N ARG A 105 -4.99 -3.67 2.93
CA ARG A 105 -5.14 -3.04 4.25
C ARG A 105 -5.96 -1.75 4.20
N VAL A 106 -5.83 -0.93 3.15
CA VAL A 106 -6.71 0.25 2.98
C VAL A 106 -8.18 -0.18 2.84
N ILE A 107 -8.46 -1.24 2.07
CA ILE A 107 -9.82 -1.75 1.87
C ILE A 107 -10.40 -2.31 3.17
N ASP A 108 -9.60 -3.06 3.93
CA ASP A 108 -10.06 -3.80 5.11
C ASP A 108 -10.10 -2.93 6.38
N GLU A 109 -9.05 -2.14 6.61
CA GLU A 109 -8.90 -1.32 7.83
C GLU A 109 -9.55 0.06 7.68
N HIS A 110 -9.74 0.55 6.45
CA HIS A 110 -10.23 1.90 6.15
C HIS A 110 -11.35 1.90 5.10
N SER A 111 -12.31 0.99 5.21
CA SER A 111 -13.37 0.78 4.21
C SER A 111 -14.25 2.02 3.93
N GLN A 112 -14.30 2.99 4.84
CA GLN A 112 -15.03 4.26 4.68
C GLN A 112 -14.18 5.38 4.07
N SER A 113 -12.87 5.15 3.87
CA SER A 113 -11.97 6.09 3.23
C SER A 113 -12.32 6.21 1.74
N PRO A 114 -12.29 7.42 1.15
CA PRO A 114 -12.36 7.60 -0.30
C PRO A 114 -11.27 6.84 -1.08
N LEU A 115 -10.19 6.41 -0.40
CA LEU A 115 -9.10 5.64 -0.98
C LEU A 115 -9.40 4.15 -1.10
N ALA A 116 -10.43 3.62 -0.43
CA ALA A 116 -10.74 2.19 -0.46
C ALA A 116 -11.09 1.71 -1.88
N GLU A 117 -11.90 2.47 -2.61
CA GLU A 117 -12.23 2.12 -4.00
C GLU A 117 -11.04 2.30 -4.94
N GLN A 118 -10.22 3.33 -4.74
CA GLN A 118 -8.97 3.49 -5.51
C GLN A 118 -8.01 2.33 -5.25
N ALA A 119 -7.89 1.88 -4.00
CA ALA A 119 -7.06 0.74 -3.62
C ALA A 119 -7.56 -0.55 -4.30
N ARG A 120 -8.88 -0.77 -4.37
CA ARG A 120 -9.49 -1.90 -5.08
C ARG A 120 -9.13 -1.90 -6.57
N VAL A 121 -9.17 -0.74 -7.21
CA VAL A 121 -8.73 -0.58 -8.60
C VAL A 121 -7.25 -0.94 -8.75
N TRP A 122 -6.38 -0.43 -7.88
CA TRP A 122 -4.96 -0.77 -7.90
C TRP A 122 -4.70 -2.26 -7.72
N VAL A 123 -5.40 -2.94 -6.80
CA VAL A 123 -5.31 -4.40 -6.66
C VAL A 123 -5.65 -5.09 -7.97
N GLY A 124 -6.75 -4.71 -8.62
CA GLY A 124 -7.18 -5.28 -9.90
C GLY A 124 -6.17 -5.03 -11.03
N VAL A 125 -5.65 -3.81 -11.14
CA VAL A 125 -4.62 -3.45 -12.13
C VAL A 125 -3.35 -4.27 -11.92
N LEU A 126 -2.85 -4.36 -10.69
CA LEU A 126 -1.64 -5.10 -10.39
C LEU A 126 -1.80 -6.60 -10.66
N GLN A 127 -2.88 -7.22 -10.21
CA GLN A 127 -3.13 -8.64 -10.47
C GLN A 127 -3.30 -8.93 -11.97
N THR A 128 -3.96 -8.03 -12.70
CA THR A 128 -4.12 -8.15 -14.15
C THR A 128 -2.77 -8.03 -14.87
N ASN A 129 -1.94 -7.07 -14.47
CA ASN A 129 -0.60 -6.91 -15.02
C ASN A 129 0.25 -8.18 -14.81
N GLU A 130 0.27 -8.72 -13.58
CA GLU A 130 0.97 -9.98 -13.29
C GLU A 130 0.46 -11.15 -14.15
N ARG A 131 -0.87 -11.26 -14.32
CA ARG A 131 -1.47 -12.27 -15.19
C ARG A 131 -1.05 -12.09 -16.65
N LEU A 132 -1.04 -10.87 -17.16
CA LEU A 132 -0.63 -10.56 -18.54
C LEU A 132 0.85 -10.89 -18.75
N SER A 133 1.74 -10.56 -17.81
CA SER A 133 3.16 -10.93 -17.90
C SER A 133 3.35 -12.45 -18.00
N ARG A 134 2.62 -13.23 -17.19
CA ARG A 134 2.68 -14.70 -17.25
C ARG A 134 2.16 -15.26 -18.57
N ILE A 135 1.12 -14.65 -19.14
CA ILE A 135 0.56 -15.06 -20.43
C ILE A 135 1.55 -14.76 -21.56
N ASN A 136 2.15 -13.56 -21.56
CA ASN A 136 3.16 -13.17 -22.54
C ASN A 136 4.37 -14.10 -22.52
N GLU A 137 4.85 -14.46 -21.33
CA GLU A 137 5.96 -15.41 -21.18
C GLU A 137 5.61 -16.79 -21.80
N LYS A 138 4.42 -17.32 -21.51
CA LYS A 138 3.96 -18.58 -22.11
C LYS A 138 3.81 -18.49 -23.62
N LEU A 139 3.34 -17.36 -24.13
CA LEU A 139 3.18 -17.14 -25.57
C LEU A 139 4.55 -17.09 -26.26
N ASN A 140 5.53 -16.41 -25.68
CA ASN A 140 6.90 -16.36 -26.19
C ASN A 140 7.51 -17.77 -26.25
N GLN A 141 7.39 -18.55 -25.18
CA GLN A 141 7.87 -19.93 -25.14
C GLN A 141 7.19 -20.82 -26.20
N ALA A 142 5.89 -20.63 -26.44
CA ALA A 142 5.16 -21.37 -27.47
C ALA A 142 5.64 -20.98 -28.88
N ASN A 143 5.88 -19.69 -29.13
CA ASN A 143 6.40 -19.19 -30.39
C ASN A 143 7.81 -19.71 -30.70
N GLU A 144 8.69 -19.77 -29.69
CA GLU A 144 10.03 -20.36 -29.84
C GLU A 144 9.96 -21.84 -30.20
N LYS A 145 9.13 -22.62 -29.49
CA LYS A 145 8.93 -24.05 -29.79
C LYS A 145 8.38 -24.27 -31.20
N LEU A 146 7.41 -23.47 -31.61
CA LEU A 146 6.83 -23.55 -32.95
C LEU A 146 7.90 -23.26 -34.02
N SER A 147 8.74 -22.25 -33.78
CA SER A 147 9.85 -21.91 -34.68
C SER A 147 10.85 -23.05 -34.82
N GLN A 148 11.20 -23.72 -33.72
CA GLN A 148 12.07 -24.91 -33.74
C GLN A 148 11.44 -26.10 -34.47
N MET A 149 10.13 -26.32 -34.33
CA MET A 149 9.43 -27.39 -35.04
C MET A 149 9.37 -27.13 -36.54
N ILE A 150 9.12 -25.89 -36.96
CA ILE A 150 9.13 -25.49 -38.37
C ILE A 150 10.53 -25.76 -38.96
N GLU A 151 11.60 -25.41 -38.25
CA GLU A 151 12.96 -25.64 -38.74
C GLU A 151 13.29 -27.12 -38.86
N LYS A 152 12.91 -27.94 -37.88
CA LYS A 152 13.06 -29.41 -37.96
C LYS A 152 12.26 -30.00 -39.12
N SER A 153 11.05 -29.53 -39.36
CA SER A 153 10.23 -29.99 -40.49
C SER A 153 10.93 -29.72 -41.82
N LYS A 154 11.46 -28.50 -42.02
CA LYS A 154 12.22 -28.16 -43.23
C LYS A 154 13.44 -29.06 -43.42
N GLN A 155 14.16 -29.36 -42.34
CA GLN A 155 15.32 -30.25 -42.40
C GLN A 155 14.93 -31.66 -42.83
N VAL A 156 13.83 -32.19 -42.30
CA VAL A 156 13.27 -33.49 -42.71
C VAL A 156 12.87 -33.47 -44.19
N ASP A 157 12.23 -32.39 -44.66
CA ASP A 157 11.84 -32.26 -46.06
C ASP A 157 13.07 -32.28 -46.99
N ILE A 158 14.14 -31.57 -46.63
CA ILE A 158 15.43 -31.59 -47.35
C ILE A 158 16.03 -33.00 -47.40
N GLU A 159 16.03 -33.72 -46.27
CA GLU A 159 16.54 -35.08 -46.18
C GLU A 159 15.75 -36.06 -47.06
N ILE A 160 14.42 -35.96 -47.08
CA ILE A 160 13.54 -36.75 -47.93
C ILE A 160 13.84 -36.49 -49.42
N GLU A 161 13.99 -35.24 -49.84
CA GLU A 161 14.34 -34.88 -51.21
C GLU A 161 15.74 -35.37 -51.62
N GLY A 162 16.71 -35.35 -50.69
CA GLY A 162 18.04 -35.90 -50.89
C GLY A 162 18.00 -37.41 -51.11
N MET A 163 17.25 -38.14 -50.27
CA MET A 163 17.08 -39.59 -50.39
C MET A 163 16.41 -40.02 -51.70
N LYS A 164 15.42 -39.27 -52.19
CA LYS A 164 14.76 -39.56 -53.48
C LYS A 164 15.73 -39.44 -54.65
N ARG A 165 16.49 -38.33 -54.72
CA ARG A 165 17.49 -38.10 -55.78
C ARG A 165 18.63 -39.13 -55.79
N GLY A 166 18.99 -39.67 -54.63
CA GLY A 166 20.02 -40.72 -54.52
C GLY A 166 19.55 -42.11 -55.00
N LYS A 167 18.24 -42.39 -55.01
CA LYS A 167 17.68 -43.66 -55.51
C LYS A 167 17.45 -43.69 -57.02
N GLU A 168 17.41 -42.52 -57.66
CA GLU A 168 17.20 -42.37 -59.11
C GLU A 168 18.50 -42.40 -59.93
N ARG A 169 19.67 -42.53 -59.27
CA ARG A 169 21.00 -42.67 -59.89
C ARG A 169 21.52 -44.09 -59.72
#